data_AF-A0A1Q6DVW1-F1
#
_entry.id   AF-A0A1Q6DVW1-F1
#
_cell.length_a   1.000
_cell.length_b   1.000
_cell.length_c   1.000
_cell.angle_alpha   90.00
_cell.angle_beta   90.00
_cell.angle_gamma   90.00
#
_symmetry.space_group_name_H-M   'P 1'
#
loop_
_entity.id
_entity.type
_entity.pdbx_description
1 polymer ?
#
loop_
_entity_poly.entity_id
_entity_poly.type
_entity_poly.pdbx_seq_one_letter_code
_entity_poly.pdbx_strand_id
1 'polypeptide(L)' 'MGTRKLQQKKDGSYQIILPKDMVEGLDWKKSDEIDFSYQSGGLFLKKK' A
#
# COMPACT_ATOMS: atom_id res chain seq x y z
N MET A 1 6.61 10.92 12.86
CA MET A 1 6.74 11.56 11.53
C MET A 1 7.33 10.53 10.56
N GLY A 2 6.50 9.67 9.97
CA GLY A 2 6.95 8.63 9.04
C GLY A 2 6.51 8.99 7.62
N THR A 3 7.44 9.12 6.70
CA THR A 3 7.15 9.53 5.32
C THR A 3 6.33 8.47 4.60
N ARG A 4 5.06 8.79 4.34
CA ARG A 4 4.15 8.09 3.40
C ARG A 4 4.62 8.28 1.95
N LYS A 5 5.91 8.04 1.69
CA LYS A 5 6.54 8.26 0.38
C LYS A 5 6.73 6.92 -0.31
N LEU A 6 6.39 6.89 -1.60
CA LEU A 6 6.72 5.79 -2.48
C LEU A 6 8.25 5.71 -2.60
N GLN A 7 8.82 4.54 -2.34
CA GLN A 7 10.25 4.28 -2.42
C GLN A 7 10.53 3.41 -3.64
N GLN A 8 11.48 3.81 -4.48
CA GLN A 8 11.95 2.98 -5.58
C GLN A 8 12.99 1.98 -5.08
N LYS A 9 12.84 0.71 -5.42
CA LYS A 9 13.81 -0.35 -5.16
C LYS A 9 14.85 -0.39 -6.28
N LYS A 10 15.97 -1.08 -6.00
CA LYS A 10 17.09 -1.25 -6.95
C LYS A 10 16.69 -2.00 -8.23
N ASP A 11 15.64 -2.82 -8.17
CA ASP A 11 15.09 -3.58 -9.28
C ASP A 11 14.10 -2.76 -10.14
N GLY A 12 13.91 -1.47 -9.84
CA GLY A 12 12.99 -0.58 -10.54
C GLY A 12 11.54 -0.66 -10.05
N SER A 13 11.20 -1.60 -9.16
CA SER A 13 9.87 -1.67 -8.55
C SER A 13 9.68 -0.56 -7.50
N TYR A 14 8.43 -0.23 -7.19
CA TYR A 14 8.08 0.75 -6.18
C TYR A 14 7.42 0.08 -4.98
N GLN A 15 7.73 0.56 -3.78
CA GLN A 15 7.09 0.12 -2.54
C GLN A 15 6.54 1.31 -1.76
N ILE A 16 5.40 1.12 -1.10
CA ILE A 16 4.91 1.98 -0.04
C ILE A 16 4.84 1.17 1.25
N ILE A 17 5.33 1.75 2.34
CA ILE A 17 5.24 1.11 3.66
C ILE A 17 3.96 1.63 4.31
N LEU A 18 3.01 0.73 4.53
CA LEU A 18 1.80 1.01 5.29
C LEU A 18 2.06 0.72 6.78
N PRO A 19 1.60 1.59 7.69
CA PRO A 19 1.61 1.31 9.12
C PRO A 19 0.89 -0.01 9.44
N LYS A 20 1.41 -0.76 10.42
CA LYS A 20 0.90 -2.09 10.79
C LYS A 20 -0.56 -2.04 11.24
N ASP A 21 -0.93 -1.04 12.02
CA ASP A 21 -2.27 -0.78 12.51
C ASP A 21 -3.30 -0.57 11.38
N MET A 22 -2.90 0.05 10.26
CA MET A 22 -3.77 0.18 9.09
C MET A 22 -4.04 -1.17 8.44
N VAL A 23 -3.01 -2.00 8.30
CA VAL A 23 -3.12 -3.33 7.68
C VAL A 23 -3.97 -4.26 8.54
N GLU A 24 -3.77 -4.24 9.86
CA GLU A 24 -4.57 -5.03 10.81
C GLU A 24 -6.04 -4.57 10.85
N GLY A 25 -6.29 -3.25 10.78
CA GLY A 25 -7.66 -2.71 10.71
C GLY A 25 -8.41 -3.06 9.43
N LEU A 26 -7.69 -3.46 8.37
CA LEU A 26 -8.26 -3.86 7.08
C LEU A 26 -8.31 -5.39 6.90
N ASP A 27 -7.92 -6.18 7.92
CA ASP A 27 -7.80 -7.65 7.88
C ASP A 27 -7.06 -8.16 6.62
N TRP A 28 -5.98 -7.49 6.26
CA TRP A 28 -5.10 -7.92 5.18
C TRP A 28 -4.07 -8.91 5.71
N LYS A 29 -3.96 -10.04 5.03
CA LYS A 29 -2.99 -11.10 5.33
C LYS A 29 -1.88 -11.10 4.31
N LYS A 30 -0.75 -11.70 4.70
CA LYS A 30 0.35 -11.93 3.76
C LYS A 30 -0.17 -12.76 2.58
N SER A 31 0.16 -12.30 1.37
CA SER A 31 -0.27 -12.88 0.10
C SER A 31 -1.74 -12.63 -0.29
N ASP A 32 -2.46 -11.77 0.42
CA ASP A 32 -3.76 -11.29 -0.06
C ASP A 32 -3.58 -10.50 -1.37
N GLU A 33 -4.46 -10.73 -2.34
CA GLU A 33 -4.56 -9.89 -3.53
C GLU A 33 -5.31 -8.60 -3.17
N ILE A 34 -4.65 -7.46 -3.39
CA ILE A 34 -5.21 -6.13 -3.13
C ILE A 34 -5.43 -5.45 -4.48
N ASP A 35 -6.68 -5.06 -4.72
CA ASP A 35 -7.02 -4.20 -5.84
C ASP A 35 -6.62 -2.75 -5.50
N PHE A 36 -5.95 -2.09 -6.45
CA PHE A 36 -5.64 -0.67 -6.32
C PHE A 36 -6.22 0.13 -7.48
N SER A 37 -6.64 1.35 -7.19
CA SER A 37 -7.01 2.33 -8.20
C SER A 37 -6.41 3.69 -7.85
N TYR A 38 -6.07 4.45 -8.89
CA TYR A 38 -5.61 5.83 -8.74
C TYR A 38 -6.65 6.76 -9.34
N GLN A 39 -7.32 7.54 -8.48
CA GLN A 39 -8.37 8.46 -8.87
C GLN A 39 -8.23 9.75 -8.06
N SER A 40 -8.49 10.90 -8.67
CA SER A 40 -8.52 12.20 -7.97
C SER A 40 -7.27 12.53 -7.14
N GLY A 41 -6.08 12.09 -7.59
CA GLY A 41 -4.82 12.32 -6.87
C GLY A 41 -4.57 11.41 -5.67
N GLY A 42 -5.44 10.43 -5.42
CA GLY A 42 -5.34 9.47 -4.31
C GLY A 42 -5.15 8.04 -4.79
N LEU A 43 -4.39 7.25 -4.02
CA LEU A 43 -4.30 5.80 -4.16
C LEU A 43 -5.37 5.16 -3.28
N PHE A 44 -6.35 4.51 -3.90
CA PHE A 44 -7.39 3.75 -3.24
C PHE A 44 -7.01 2.28 -3.26
N LEU A 45 -7.15 1.61 -2.11
CA LEU A 45 -6.80 0.21 -1.94
C LEU A 45 -8.01 -0.52 -1.39
N LYS A 46 -8.32 -1.67 -1.96
CA LYS A 46 -9.43 -2.52 -1.53
C LYS A 46 -8.99 -3.98 -1.56
N LYS A 47 -9.40 -4.76 -0.56
CA LYS A 47 -9.27 -6.22 -0.62
C LYS A 47 -10.18 -6.76 -1.73
N LYS A 48 -9.65 -7.67 -2.54
CA LYS A 48 -10.40 -8.33 -3.60
C LYS A 48 -11.46 -9.28 -3.04
#